data_AF-D0NET2-F1
#
_entry.id   AF-D0NET2-F1
#
_cell.length_a   1.000
_cell.length_b   1.000
_cell.length_c   1.000
_cell.angle_alpha   90.00
_cell.angle_beta   90.00
_cell.angle_gamma   90.00
#
_symmetry.space_group_name_H-M   'P 1'
#
loop_
_entity.id
_entity.type
_entity.pdbx_description
1 polymer ?
#
loop_
_entity_poly.entity_id
_entity_poly.type
_entity_poly.pdbx_seq_one_letter_code
_entity_poly.pdbx_strand_id
1 'polypeptide(L)'
;MRLALLAQKLAECWESTQVELHGSYSVERVRELIDYNQRASILRALTVLALVPWPCVIITILVDLIPLRPSSEGLDANYLFIFRVFLSFWVATIVINLQFRHSVPPVHLSNIRIVISGAFSAAFTTGVVYALSMVIGFPLPFGIITVSPMWVVSMLVPLVSFLKKARSDPEVWKLVVNTLKVWLCQESLVVIYPTYFYIFTTLPADAKTPFAFLLPVIKIFLRNVMSRTVVHLNDEIPEVVLMNVEVFNSLFMSYCMQNTPSIWTTLGLIAIDGDQMIASE
;
A
#
# COMPACT_ATOMS: atom_id res chain seq x y z
N MET A 1 -25.78 31.27 14.29
CA MET A 1 -26.29 30.01 14.88
C MET A 1 -26.22 28.82 13.91
N ARG A 2 -26.79 28.87 12.68
CA ARG A 2 -26.69 27.76 11.71
C ARG A 2 -25.26 27.46 11.20
N LEU A 3 -24.44 28.49 10.98
CA LEU A 3 -23.03 28.34 10.56
C LEU A 3 -22.15 27.69 11.63
N ALA A 4 -22.34 28.05 12.90
CA ALA A 4 -21.59 27.44 14.01
C ALA A 4 -21.98 25.97 14.21
N LEU A 5 -23.26 25.64 14.03
CA LEU A 5 -23.76 24.27 14.14
C LEU A 5 -23.36 23.41 12.94
N LEU A 6 -23.24 24.01 11.75
CA LEU A 6 -22.63 23.38 10.58
C LEU A 6 -21.12 23.19 10.77
N ALA A 7 -20.41 24.19 11.28
CA ALA A 7 -18.99 24.08 11.58
C ALA A 7 -18.71 23.02 12.65
N GLN A 8 -19.55 22.93 13.68
CA GLN A 8 -19.44 21.90 14.72
C GLN A 8 -19.76 20.50 14.18
N LYS A 9 -20.81 20.34 13.35
CA LYS A 9 -21.08 19.06 12.68
C LYS A 9 -20.02 18.67 11.66
N LEU A 10 -19.44 19.65 10.96
CA LEU A 10 -18.31 19.43 10.07
C LEU A 10 -17.07 19.05 10.87
N ALA A 11 -16.83 19.67 12.02
CA ALA A 11 -15.74 19.33 12.94
C ALA A 11 -15.94 17.94 13.55
N GLU A 12 -17.13 17.58 14.01
CA GLU A 12 -17.43 16.23 14.52
C GLU A 12 -17.33 15.17 13.41
N CYS A 13 -17.82 15.48 12.19
CA CYS A 13 -17.64 14.61 11.03
C CYS A 13 -16.15 14.47 10.70
N TRP A 14 -15.41 15.58 10.74
CA TRP A 14 -13.97 15.66 10.48
C TRP A 14 -13.16 14.86 11.52
N GLU A 15 -13.41 15.04 12.81
CA GLU A 15 -12.82 14.27 13.90
C GLU A 15 -13.18 12.78 13.78
N SER A 16 -14.42 12.44 13.40
CA SER A 16 -14.81 11.06 13.16
C SER A 16 -14.12 10.44 11.93
N THR A 17 -13.62 11.28 11.01
CA THR A 17 -12.82 10.85 9.87
C THR A 17 -11.33 10.73 10.18
N GLN A 18 -10.91 11.17 11.38
CA GLN A 18 -9.52 11.12 11.83
C GLN A 18 -9.27 9.85 12.61
N VAL A 19 -8.76 8.89 11.86
CA VAL A 19 -8.36 7.56 12.29
C VAL A 19 -7.29 7.59 13.38
N GLU A 20 -6.40 8.58 13.31
CA GLU A 20 -5.24 8.72 14.21
C GLU A 20 -5.67 9.00 15.67
N LEU A 21 -6.77 9.74 15.85
CA LEU A 21 -7.35 10.03 17.18
C LEU A 21 -7.99 8.82 17.88
N HIS A 22 -8.23 7.72 17.16
CA HIS A 22 -8.94 6.55 17.67
C HIS A 22 -8.02 5.33 17.89
N GLY A 23 -6.73 5.45 17.60
CA GLY A 23 -5.74 4.40 17.84
C GLY A 23 -5.48 4.23 19.34
N SER A 24 -6.01 3.16 19.93
CA SER A 24 -5.72 2.82 21.33
C SER A 24 -4.46 1.95 21.37
N TYR A 25 -3.31 2.53 21.75
CA TYR A 25 -2.10 1.75 21.98
C TYR A 25 -2.32 0.72 23.10
N SER A 26 -1.89 -0.53 22.89
CA SER A 26 -1.97 -1.53 23.96
C SER A 26 -1.06 -1.16 25.14
N VAL A 27 -1.48 -1.53 26.34
CA VAL A 27 -0.70 -1.31 27.57
C VAL A 27 0.66 -2.00 27.48
N GLU A 28 0.68 -3.18 26.85
CA GLU A 28 1.90 -3.94 26.54
C GLU A 28 2.88 -3.12 25.70
N ARG A 29 2.43 -2.50 24.60
CA ARG A 29 3.30 -1.69 23.75
C ARG A 29 3.86 -0.47 24.47
N VAL A 30 3.06 0.19 25.30
CA VAL A 30 3.52 1.33 26.11
C VAL A 30 4.57 0.88 27.13
N ARG A 31 4.36 -0.27 27.79
CA ARG A 31 5.36 -0.85 28.70
C ARG A 31 6.66 -1.19 27.96
N GLU A 32 6.58 -1.83 26.80
CA GLU A 32 7.75 -2.14 25.98
C GLU A 32 8.52 -0.89 25.53
N LEU A 33 7.81 0.19 25.18
CA LEU A 33 8.43 1.46 24.83
C LEU A 33 9.16 2.09 26.02
N ILE A 34 8.56 2.06 27.22
CA ILE A 34 9.18 2.56 28.45
C ILE A 34 10.43 1.75 28.77
N ASP A 35 10.34 0.42 28.73
CA ASP A 35 11.47 -0.48 28.96
C ASP A 35 12.59 -0.26 27.93
N TYR A 36 12.23 -0.05 26.66
CA TYR A 36 13.18 0.28 25.61
C TYR A 36 13.84 1.63 25.86
N ASN A 37 13.09 2.67 26.21
CA ASN A 37 13.62 4.01 26.47
C ASN A 37 14.54 4.06 27.70
N GLN A 38 14.28 3.23 28.72
CA GLN A 38 15.14 3.11 29.89
C GLN A 38 16.45 2.36 29.60
N ARG A 39 16.46 1.44 28.62
CA ARG A 39 17.63 0.58 28.31
C ARG A 39 18.42 1.02 27.08
N ALA A 40 17.80 1.73 26.14
CA ALA A 40 18.39 2.12 24.87
C ALA A 40 18.90 3.56 24.92
N SER A 41 20.08 3.79 24.35
CA SER A 41 20.55 5.16 24.13
C SER A 41 19.77 5.82 22.99
N ILE A 42 19.60 7.15 23.06
CA ILE A 42 19.00 7.96 22.00
C ILE A 42 19.69 7.69 20.65
N LEU A 43 21.01 7.49 20.66
CA LEU A 43 21.78 7.19 19.46
C LEU A 43 21.38 5.85 18.82
N ARG A 44 21.12 4.82 19.63
CA ARG A 44 20.60 3.53 19.15
C ARG A 44 19.21 3.71 18.55
N ALA A 45 18.32 4.46 19.21
CA ALA A 45 16.97 4.71 18.71
C ALA A 45 17.00 5.45 17.36
N LEU A 46 17.79 6.52 17.25
CA LEU A 46 17.97 7.28 16.01
C LEU A 46 18.57 6.42 14.89
N THR A 47 19.53 5.55 15.23
CA THR A 47 20.15 4.65 14.25
C THR A 47 19.14 3.61 13.75
N VAL A 48 18.31 3.05 14.63
CA VAL A 48 17.24 2.12 14.23
C VAL A 48 16.23 2.83 13.33
N LEU A 49 15.74 4.01 13.72
CA LEU A 49 14.81 4.79 12.90
C LEU A 49 15.40 5.14 11.52
N ALA A 50 16.68 5.49 11.48
CA ALA A 50 17.37 5.78 10.23
C ALA A 50 17.55 4.52 9.38
N LEU A 51 17.86 3.36 9.97
CA LEU A 51 18.20 2.12 9.25
C LEU A 51 16.99 1.29 8.77
N VAL A 52 15.90 1.26 9.54
CA VAL A 52 14.71 0.45 9.26
C VAL A 52 14.11 0.63 7.85
N PRO A 53 14.03 1.84 7.25
CA PRO A 53 13.47 1.99 5.91
C PRO A 53 14.41 1.54 4.77
N TRP A 54 15.73 1.51 4.99
CA TRP A 54 16.70 1.26 3.92
C TRP A 54 16.61 -0.10 3.25
N PRO A 55 16.36 -1.24 3.94
CA PRO A 55 16.20 -2.52 3.28
C PRO A 55 15.14 -2.51 2.18
N CYS A 56 13.99 -1.88 2.43
CA CYS A 56 12.93 -1.74 1.43
C CYS A 56 13.39 -0.88 0.24
N VAL A 57 14.01 0.28 0.52
CA VAL A 57 14.52 1.18 -0.51
C VAL A 57 15.60 0.51 -1.36
N ILE A 58 16.56 -0.17 -0.73
CA ILE A 58 17.66 -0.86 -1.43
C ILE A 58 17.12 -1.96 -2.33
N ILE A 59 16.20 -2.80 -1.85
CA ILE A 59 15.61 -3.87 -2.66
C ILE A 59 14.89 -3.29 -3.89
N THR A 60 14.10 -2.23 -3.70
CA THR A 60 13.39 -1.56 -4.81
C THR A 60 14.38 -0.95 -5.81
N ILE A 61 15.41 -0.25 -5.34
CA ILE A 61 16.45 0.32 -6.21
C ILE A 61 17.16 -0.78 -7.00
N LEU A 62 17.52 -1.91 -6.37
CA LEU A 62 18.19 -3.01 -7.07
C LEU A 62 17.34 -3.58 -8.21
N VAL A 63 16.03 -3.66 -8.02
CA VAL A 63 15.08 -4.08 -9.07
C VAL A 63 14.96 -3.01 -10.15
N ASP A 64 14.99 -1.73 -9.78
CA ASP A 64 14.82 -0.60 -10.69
C ASP A 64 16.09 -0.24 -11.49
N LEU A 65 17.27 -0.62 -11.00
CA LEU A 65 18.56 -0.45 -11.69
C LEU A 65 18.71 -1.36 -12.91
N ILE A 66 17.82 -2.34 -13.09
CA ILE A 66 17.82 -3.23 -14.25
C ILE A 66 17.46 -2.40 -15.50
N PRO A 67 18.37 -2.28 -16.48
CA PRO A 67 18.18 -1.36 -17.59
C PRO A 67 17.02 -1.82 -18.49
N LEU A 68 16.19 -0.85 -18.88
CA LEU A 68 15.09 -1.04 -19.83
C LEU A 68 15.46 -0.45 -21.19
N ARG A 69 15.03 -1.12 -22.27
CA ARG A 69 15.13 -0.59 -23.63
C ARG A 69 13.87 0.21 -23.97
N PRO A 70 13.91 1.04 -25.02
CA PRO A 70 12.72 1.71 -25.52
C PRO A 70 11.58 0.71 -25.75
N SER A 71 10.36 1.10 -25.36
CA SER A 71 9.19 0.23 -25.49
C SER A 71 8.82 -0.08 -26.95
N SER A 72 9.27 0.78 -27.88
CA SER A 72 9.11 0.61 -29.33
C SER A 72 9.87 -0.58 -29.91
N GLU A 73 10.91 -1.09 -29.22
CA GLU A 73 11.67 -2.27 -29.68
C GLU A 73 10.95 -3.60 -29.43
N GLY A 74 9.76 -3.55 -28.81
CA GLY A 74 8.93 -4.73 -28.57
C GLY A 74 9.38 -5.58 -27.39
N LEU A 75 8.64 -6.67 -27.15
CA LEU A 75 8.80 -7.53 -25.99
C LEU A 75 10.12 -8.32 -25.99
N ASP A 76 10.53 -8.80 -27.17
CA ASP A 76 11.73 -9.65 -27.32
C ASP A 76 13.02 -8.89 -27.01
N ALA A 77 13.08 -7.59 -27.37
CA ALA A 77 14.19 -6.72 -27.00
C ALA A 77 14.19 -6.37 -25.50
N ASN A 78 13.05 -6.50 -24.83
CA ASN A 78 12.83 -6.14 -23.43
C ASN A 78 12.74 -7.35 -22.50
N TYR A 79 13.54 -8.40 -22.73
CA TYR A 79 13.59 -9.57 -21.83
C TYR A 79 13.97 -9.21 -20.37
N LEU A 80 14.77 -8.14 -20.17
CA LEU A 80 15.11 -7.62 -18.85
C LEU A 80 13.90 -7.02 -18.11
N PHE A 81 12.91 -6.50 -18.84
CA PHE A 81 11.64 -6.08 -18.25
C PHE A 81 10.92 -7.26 -17.62
N ILE A 82 10.87 -8.40 -18.32
CA ILE A 82 10.24 -9.63 -17.83
C ILE A 82 10.96 -10.16 -16.58
N PHE A 83 12.29 -10.09 -16.57
CA PHE A 83 13.08 -10.44 -15.39
C PHE A 83 12.80 -9.51 -14.20
N ARG A 84 12.69 -8.19 -14.44
CA ARG A 84 12.31 -7.21 -13.41
C ARG A 84 10.93 -7.52 -12.84
N VAL A 85 9.95 -7.80 -13.69
CA VAL A 85 8.58 -8.18 -13.30
C VAL A 85 8.60 -9.44 -12.42
N PHE A 86 9.39 -10.45 -12.79
CA PHE A 86 9.56 -11.65 -11.98
C PHE A 86 10.10 -11.33 -10.60
N LEU A 87 11.19 -10.54 -10.49
CA LEU A 87 11.76 -10.17 -9.20
C LEU A 87 10.78 -9.36 -8.34
N SER A 88 10.07 -8.40 -8.93
CA SER A 88 9.06 -7.60 -8.23
C SER A 88 7.96 -8.48 -7.63
N PHE A 89 7.37 -9.38 -8.42
CA PHE A 89 6.33 -10.29 -7.91
C PHE A 89 6.88 -11.30 -6.92
N TRP A 90 8.14 -11.74 -7.06
CA TRP A 90 8.74 -12.67 -6.12
C TRP A 90 8.94 -12.04 -4.74
N VAL A 91 9.54 -10.84 -4.70
CA VAL A 91 9.72 -10.07 -3.46
C VAL A 91 8.36 -9.73 -2.84
N ALA A 92 7.41 -9.24 -3.62
CA ALA A 92 6.07 -8.91 -3.14
C ALA A 92 5.38 -10.13 -2.52
N THR A 93 5.45 -11.30 -3.18
CA THR A 93 4.85 -12.54 -2.66
C THR A 93 5.51 -12.98 -1.34
N ILE A 94 6.83 -12.84 -1.22
CA ILE A 94 7.55 -13.16 0.02
C ILE A 94 7.09 -12.24 1.15
N VAL A 95 7.07 -10.92 0.93
CA VAL A 95 6.68 -9.92 1.92
C VAL A 95 5.26 -10.17 2.43
N ILE A 96 4.32 -10.42 1.52
CA ILE A 96 2.92 -10.64 1.92
C ILE A 96 2.74 -11.98 2.65
N ASN A 97 3.46 -13.03 2.27
CA ASN A 97 3.43 -14.29 3.03
C ASN A 97 4.07 -14.14 4.42
N LEU A 98 5.10 -13.31 4.57
CA LEU A 98 5.67 -12.97 5.88
C LEU A 98 4.68 -12.17 6.72
N GLN A 99 3.99 -11.21 6.11
CA GLN A 99 2.90 -10.47 6.76
C GLN A 99 1.76 -11.42 7.20
N PHE A 100 1.36 -12.38 6.35
CA PHE A 100 0.36 -13.38 6.70
C PHE A 100 0.78 -14.20 7.93
N ARG A 101 2.05 -14.61 7.98
CA ARG A 101 2.60 -15.38 9.10
C ARG A 101 2.65 -14.57 10.38
N HIS A 102 2.92 -13.27 10.29
CA HIS A 102 2.88 -12.36 11.43
C HIS A 102 1.45 -12.23 11.97
N SER A 103 0.48 -11.92 11.11
CA SER A 103 -0.91 -11.69 11.50
C SER A 103 -1.67 -12.97 11.86
N VAL A 104 -1.22 -14.14 11.41
CA VAL A 104 -1.81 -15.45 11.72
C VAL A 104 -0.74 -16.42 12.25
N PRO A 105 -0.30 -16.29 13.51
CA PRO A 105 0.79 -17.11 14.07
C PRO A 105 0.61 -18.65 13.92
N PRO A 106 -0.61 -19.22 14.01
CA PRO A 106 -0.83 -20.66 13.84
C PRO A 106 -0.48 -21.24 12.45
N VAL A 107 -0.20 -20.40 11.44
CA VAL A 107 0.04 -20.85 10.06
C VAL A 107 1.37 -21.62 9.89
N HIS A 108 2.33 -21.46 10.80
CA HIS A 108 3.65 -22.14 10.78
C HIS A 108 4.27 -22.28 9.37
N LEU A 109 4.29 -21.21 8.58
CA LEU A 109 4.92 -21.21 7.25
C LEU A 109 6.44 -21.19 7.38
N SER A 110 7.11 -22.25 6.91
CA SER A 110 8.58 -22.28 6.82
C SER A 110 9.09 -21.25 5.79
N ASN A 111 10.21 -20.58 6.10
CA ASN A 111 10.84 -19.60 5.21
C ASN A 111 11.13 -20.20 3.82
N ILE A 112 11.57 -21.46 3.77
CA ILE A 112 11.84 -22.17 2.52
C ILE A 112 10.56 -22.31 1.69
N ARG A 113 9.43 -22.66 2.32
CA ARG A 113 8.14 -22.74 1.63
C ARG A 113 7.70 -21.39 1.09
N ILE A 114 7.88 -20.32 1.86
CA ILE A 114 7.54 -18.95 1.42
C ILE A 114 8.35 -18.57 0.17
N VAL A 115 9.66 -18.79 0.19
CA VAL A 115 10.55 -18.45 -0.93
C VAL A 115 10.20 -19.27 -2.18
N ILE A 116 10.01 -20.58 -2.03
CA ILE A 116 9.70 -21.48 -3.16
C ILE A 116 8.30 -21.19 -3.73
N SER A 117 7.28 -21.08 -2.88
CA SER A 117 5.92 -20.75 -3.34
C SER A 117 5.85 -19.37 -3.97
N GLY A 118 6.61 -18.41 -3.43
CA GLY A 118 6.79 -17.10 -4.04
C GLY A 118 7.39 -17.18 -5.44
N ALA A 119 8.40 -18.02 -5.66
CA ALA A 119 9.02 -18.19 -6.98
C ALA A 119 8.03 -18.78 -7.99
N PHE A 120 7.23 -19.77 -7.58
CA PHE A 120 6.17 -20.34 -8.42
C PHE A 120 5.09 -19.30 -8.77
N SER A 121 4.62 -18.53 -7.77
CA SER A 121 3.63 -17.47 -7.99
C SER A 121 4.16 -16.40 -8.93
N ALA A 122 5.41 -15.98 -8.74
CA ALA A 122 6.06 -14.98 -9.59
C ALA A 122 6.28 -15.49 -11.03
N ALA A 123 6.72 -16.73 -11.20
CA ALA A 123 6.90 -17.35 -12.52
C ALA A 123 5.57 -17.43 -13.28
N PHE A 124 4.51 -17.89 -12.60
CA PHE A 124 3.17 -17.94 -13.17
C PHE A 124 2.68 -16.55 -13.59
N THR A 125 2.73 -15.58 -12.68
CA THR A 125 2.29 -14.20 -12.91
C THR A 125 3.06 -13.55 -14.05
N THR A 126 4.37 -13.74 -14.09
CA THR A 126 5.24 -13.22 -15.16
C THR A 126 4.93 -13.87 -16.50
N GLY A 127 4.64 -15.18 -16.52
CA GLY A 127 4.17 -15.88 -17.71
C GLY A 127 2.87 -15.31 -18.24
N VAL A 128 1.92 -14.96 -17.35
CA VAL A 128 0.67 -14.28 -17.73
C VAL A 128 0.95 -12.89 -18.30
N VAL A 129 1.84 -12.10 -17.68
CA VAL A 129 2.26 -10.78 -18.21
C VAL A 129 2.83 -10.93 -19.62
N TYR A 130 3.73 -11.89 -19.82
CA TYR A 130 4.35 -12.15 -21.12
C TYR A 130 3.32 -12.56 -22.17
N ALA A 131 2.44 -13.51 -21.84
CA ALA A 131 1.38 -13.97 -22.74
C ALA A 131 0.41 -12.85 -23.12
N LEU A 132 -0.05 -12.05 -22.15
CA LEU A 132 -0.93 -10.92 -22.42
C LEU A 132 -0.22 -9.83 -23.24
N SER A 133 1.07 -9.59 -23.00
CA SER A 133 1.86 -8.64 -23.78
C SER A 133 2.00 -9.09 -25.25
N MET A 134 2.06 -10.39 -25.51
CA MET A 134 2.08 -10.94 -26.88
C MET A 134 0.73 -10.80 -27.59
N VAL A 135 -0.38 -10.93 -26.86
CA VAL A 135 -1.74 -10.90 -27.45
C VAL A 135 -2.26 -9.46 -27.60
N ILE A 136 -2.06 -8.62 -26.59
CA ILE A 136 -2.61 -7.24 -26.53
C ILE A 136 -1.61 -6.22 -27.08
N GLY A 137 -0.31 -6.49 -26.92
CA GLY A 137 0.77 -5.58 -27.30
C GLY A 137 1.61 -5.14 -26.11
N PHE A 138 2.84 -4.69 -26.41
CA PHE A 138 3.81 -4.20 -25.43
C PHE A 138 3.97 -2.68 -25.56
N PRO A 139 3.95 -1.89 -24.46
CA PRO A 139 3.75 -2.33 -23.07
C PRO A 139 2.28 -2.68 -22.77
N LEU A 140 2.05 -3.64 -21.87
CA LEU A 140 0.71 -4.08 -21.49
C LEU A 140 -0.08 -2.92 -20.85
N PRO A 141 -1.24 -2.51 -21.39
CA PRO A 141 -2.05 -1.45 -20.81
C PRO A 141 -2.53 -1.84 -19.41
N PHE A 142 -2.38 -0.91 -18.46
CA PHE A 142 -2.72 -1.13 -17.06
C PHE A 142 -2.11 -2.42 -16.47
N GLY A 143 -0.88 -2.76 -16.85
CA GLY A 143 -0.31 -4.09 -16.60
C GLY A 143 -0.42 -4.60 -15.16
N ILE A 144 -0.24 -3.74 -14.15
CA ILE A 144 -0.39 -4.13 -12.74
C ILE A 144 -1.84 -4.46 -12.37
N ILE A 145 -2.82 -3.71 -12.88
CA ILE A 145 -4.25 -3.93 -12.63
C ILE A 145 -4.71 -5.20 -13.33
N THR A 146 -4.30 -5.38 -14.59
CA THR A 146 -4.69 -6.53 -15.41
C THR A 146 -4.18 -7.85 -14.81
N VAL A 147 -3.02 -7.82 -14.15
CA VAL A 147 -2.32 -9.03 -13.68
C VAL A 147 -2.50 -9.27 -12.17
N SER A 148 -2.80 -8.23 -11.36
CA SER A 148 -3.02 -8.35 -9.92
C SER A 148 -3.99 -9.48 -9.53
N PRO A 149 -5.17 -9.64 -10.16
CA PRO A 149 -6.09 -10.74 -9.82
C PRO A 149 -5.47 -12.12 -9.99
N MET A 150 -4.67 -12.32 -11.04
CA MET A 150 -4.00 -13.60 -11.31
C MET A 150 -2.92 -13.87 -10.26
N TRP A 151 -2.19 -12.84 -9.86
CA TRP A 151 -1.18 -12.93 -8.82
C TRP A 151 -1.78 -13.23 -7.43
N VAL A 152 -2.89 -12.59 -7.08
CA VAL A 152 -3.61 -12.86 -5.81
C VAL A 152 -4.07 -14.32 -5.78
N VAL A 153 -4.64 -14.83 -6.87
CA VAL A 153 -5.06 -16.23 -6.95
C VAL A 153 -3.87 -17.17 -6.80
N SER A 154 -2.78 -16.95 -7.53
CA SER A 154 -1.60 -17.83 -7.44
C SER A 154 -0.94 -17.80 -6.07
N MET A 155 -0.96 -16.65 -5.40
CA MET A 155 -0.45 -16.50 -4.04
C MET A 155 -1.31 -17.24 -3.00
N LEU A 156 -2.63 -17.30 -3.16
CA LEU A 156 -3.52 -17.95 -2.21
C LEU A 156 -3.50 -19.48 -2.32
N VAL A 157 -3.17 -20.04 -3.49
CA VAL A 157 -3.16 -21.50 -3.74
C VAL A 157 -2.36 -22.30 -2.69
N PRO A 158 -1.11 -21.95 -2.35
CA PRO A 158 -0.35 -22.62 -1.29
C PRO A 158 -1.00 -22.58 0.09
N LEU A 159 -1.84 -21.58 0.37
CA LEU A 159 -2.49 -21.37 1.66
C LEU A 159 -3.85 -22.09 1.76
N VAL A 160 -4.43 -22.58 0.66
CA VAL A 160 -5.78 -23.17 0.64
C VAL A 160 -5.96 -24.30 1.65
N SER A 161 -4.96 -25.17 1.81
CA SER A 161 -5.02 -26.29 2.76
C SER A 161 -5.11 -25.79 4.21
N PHE A 162 -4.34 -24.75 4.54
CA PHE A 162 -4.40 -24.09 5.83
C PHE A 162 -5.73 -23.36 6.02
N LEU A 163 -6.18 -22.59 5.02
CA LEU A 163 -7.45 -21.84 5.08
C LEU A 163 -8.64 -22.77 5.34
N LYS A 164 -8.65 -23.95 4.71
CA LYS A 164 -9.67 -24.99 4.97
C LYS A 164 -9.64 -25.48 6.41
N LYS A 165 -8.45 -25.71 6.98
CA LYS A 165 -8.28 -26.14 8.38
C LYS A 165 -8.63 -25.03 9.36
N ALA A 166 -8.21 -23.79 9.08
CA ALA A 166 -8.49 -22.62 9.90
C ALA A 166 -9.98 -22.34 10.03
N ARG A 167 -10.80 -22.69 9.02
CA ARG A 167 -12.25 -22.52 9.07
C ARG A 167 -12.93 -23.32 10.19
N SER A 168 -12.31 -24.40 10.67
CA SER A 168 -12.82 -25.20 11.77
C SER A 168 -12.60 -24.57 13.15
N ASP A 169 -11.71 -23.57 13.24
CA ASP A 169 -11.39 -22.86 14.48
C ASP A 169 -11.88 -21.40 14.37
N PRO A 170 -12.92 -21.01 15.12
CA PRO A 170 -13.47 -19.65 15.06
C PRO A 170 -12.46 -18.55 15.38
N GLU A 171 -11.47 -18.80 16.24
CA GLU A 171 -10.50 -17.78 16.65
C GLU A 171 -9.44 -17.57 15.55
N VAL A 172 -8.93 -18.67 14.98
CA VAL A 172 -7.98 -18.59 13.86
C VAL A 172 -8.65 -18.04 12.60
N TRP A 173 -9.91 -18.40 12.36
CA TRP A 173 -10.66 -17.90 11.21
C TRP A 173 -10.87 -16.38 11.26
N LYS A 174 -11.13 -15.80 12.45
CA LYS A 174 -11.22 -14.35 12.62
C LYS A 174 -9.91 -13.66 12.22
N LEU A 175 -8.76 -14.18 12.65
CA LEU A 175 -7.45 -13.65 12.29
C LEU A 175 -7.24 -13.69 10.76
N VAL A 176 -7.53 -14.82 10.13
CA VAL A 176 -7.44 -14.97 8.66
C VAL A 176 -8.32 -13.96 7.94
N VAL A 177 -9.59 -13.82 8.34
CA VAL A 177 -10.53 -12.88 7.72
C VAL A 177 -10.05 -11.44 7.88
N ASN A 178 -9.54 -11.08 9.05
CA ASN A 178 -9.02 -9.74 9.29
C ASN A 178 -7.80 -9.44 8.40
N THR A 179 -6.84 -10.37 8.30
CA THR A 179 -5.68 -10.24 7.41
C THR A 179 -6.09 -10.11 5.94
N LEU A 180 -7.04 -10.93 5.47
CA LEU A 180 -7.54 -10.85 4.10
C LEU A 180 -8.24 -9.52 3.81
N LYS A 181 -8.95 -8.95 4.78
CA LYS A 181 -9.54 -7.61 4.62
C LYS A 181 -8.46 -6.53 4.48
N VAL A 182 -7.37 -6.61 5.26
CA VAL A 182 -6.22 -5.69 5.13
C VAL A 182 -5.62 -5.76 3.73
N TRP A 183 -5.38 -6.98 3.23
CA TRP A 183 -4.87 -7.18 1.87
C TRP A 183 -5.80 -6.63 0.80
N LEU A 184 -7.11 -6.86 0.93
CA LEU A 184 -8.09 -6.30 0.01
C LEU A 184 -8.03 -4.77 -0.02
N CYS A 185 -7.89 -4.12 1.14
CA CYS A 185 -7.69 -2.68 1.20
C CYS A 185 -6.39 -2.24 0.54
N GLN A 186 -5.28 -2.95 0.76
CA GLN A 186 -3.98 -2.64 0.13
C GLN A 186 -4.05 -2.80 -1.40
N GLU A 187 -4.60 -3.90 -1.90
CA GLU A 187 -4.80 -4.13 -3.34
C GLU A 187 -5.73 -3.07 -3.96
N SER A 188 -6.73 -2.58 -3.22
CA SER A 188 -7.59 -1.50 -3.73
C SER A 188 -6.82 -0.20 -4.02
N LEU A 189 -5.74 0.09 -3.29
CA LEU A 189 -4.88 1.25 -3.55
C LEU A 189 -4.18 1.13 -4.92
N VAL A 190 -3.73 -0.08 -5.26
CA VAL A 190 -3.09 -0.40 -6.53
C VAL A 190 -4.05 -0.21 -7.71
N VAL A 191 -5.36 -0.25 -7.47
CA VAL A 191 -6.38 0.04 -8.50
C VAL A 191 -6.76 1.51 -8.52
N ILE A 192 -7.05 2.11 -7.35
CA ILE A 192 -7.59 3.47 -7.22
C ILE A 192 -6.59 4.50 -7.76
N TYR A 193 -5.32 4.41 -7.35
CA TYR A 193 -4.36 5.45 -7.69
C TYR A 193 -3.93 5.46 -9.17
N PRO A 194 -3.63 4.32 -9.82
CA PRO A 194 -3.36 4.33 -11.27
C PRO A 194 -4.60 4.70 -12.09
N THR A 195 -5.81 4.38 -11.63
CA THR A 195 -7.06 4.85 -12.27
C THR A 195 -7.18 6.36 -12.17
N TYR A 196 -6.93 6.92 -10.97
CA TYR A 196 -6.88 8.36 -10.77
C TYR A 196 -5.86 9.02 -11.70
N PHE A 197 -4.65 8.46 -11.80
CA PHE A 197 -3.60 8.94 -12.69
C PHE A 197 -4.01 8.94 -14.17
N TYR A 198 -4.64 7.86 -14.63
CA TYR A 198 -5.14 7.78 -16.00
C TYR A 198 -6.20 8.84 -16.30
N ILE A 199 -7.14 9.07 -15.38
CA ILE A 199 -8.13 10.13 -15.52
C ILE A 199 -7.44 11.50 -15.53
N PHE A 200 -6.52 11.74 -14.59
CA PHE A 200 -5.78 13.01 -14.49
C PHE A 200 -5.01 13.35 -15.79
N THR A 201 -4.40 12.35 -16.42
CA THR A 201 -3.60 12.53 -17.64
C THR A 201 -4.45 12.75 -18.90
N THR A 202 -5.68 12.24 -18.93
CA THR A 202 -6.61 12.39 -20.06
C THR A 202 -7.46 13.66 -19.99
N LEU A 203 -7.53 14.31 -18.82
CA LEU A 203 -8.27 15.56 -18.65
C LEU A 203 -7.60 16.77 -19.33
N PRO A 204 -8.40 17.71 -19.87
CA PRO A 204 -7.90 19.00 -20.35
C PRO A 204 -7.40 19.87 -19.18
N ALA A 205 -6.52 20.85 -19.49
CA ALA A 205 -5.74 21.58 -18.49
C ALA A 205 -6.58 22.37 -17.47
N ASP A 206 -7.74 22.85 -17.89
CA ASP A 206 -8.75 23.53 -17.08
C ASP A 206 -9.39 22.59 -16.02
N ALA A 207 -9.58 21.31 -16.36
CA ALA A 207 -10.15 20.31 -15.48
C ALA A 207 -9.11 19.63 -14.54
N LYS A 208 -7.81 19.74 -14.81
CA LYS A 208 -6.76 19.11 -13.98
C LYS A 208 -6.67 19.70 -12.58
N THR A 209 -6.82 21.02 -12.44
CA THR A 209 -6.77 21.70 -11.14
C THR A 209 -7.88 21.27 -10.18
N PRO A 210 -9.18 21.32 -10.55
CA PRO A 210 -10.23 20.85 -9.65
C PRO A 210 -10.14 19.34 -9.39
N PHE A 211 -9.68 18.54 -10.38
CA PHE A 211 -9.47 17.11 -10.19
C PHE A 211 -8.31 16.80 -9.23
N ALA A 212 -7.28 17.65 -9.17
CA ALA A 212 -6.19 17.51 -8.20
C ALA A 212 -6.68 17.56 -6.74
N PHE A 213 -7.70 18.37 -6.45
CA PHE A 213 -8.31 18.45 -5.11
C PHE A 213 -9.14 17.22 -4.73
N LEU A 214 -9.43 16.32 -5.67
CA LEU A 214 -10.03 15.01 -5.35
C LEU A 214 -9.05 14.12 -4.58
N LEU A 215 -7.75 14.31 -4.77
CA LEU A 215 -6.71 13.48 -4.18
C LEU A 215 -6.70 13.54 -2.64
N PRO A 216 -6.78 14.72 -1.98
CA PRO A 216 -7.03 14.82 -0.54
C PRO A 216 -8.32 14.14 -0.06
N VAL A 217 -9.39 14.15 -0.87
CA VAL A 217 -10.66 13.48 -0.53
C VAL A 217 -10.51 11.96 -0.59
N ILE A 218 -9.81 11.46 -1.62
CA ILE A 218 -9.45 10.05 -1.75
C ILE A 218 -8.60 9.61 -0.55
N LYS A 219 -7.62 10.41 -0.14
CA LYS A 219 -6.80 10.15 1.06
C LYS A 219 -7.66 9.98 2.32
N ILE A 220 -8.55 10.92 2.60
CA ILE A 220 -9.46 10.84 3.76
C ILE A 220 -10.35 9.60 3.66
N PHE A 221 -10.95 9.35 2.50
CA PHE A 221 -11.82 8.20 2.29
C PHE A 221 -11.07 6.87 2.53
N LEU A 222 -9.88 6.72 1.95
CA LEU A 222 -9.06 5.52 2.09
C LEU A 222 -8.59 5.30 3.53
N ARG A 223 -8.15 6.36 4.23
CA ARG A 223 -7.82 6.30 5.65
C ARG A 223 -8.99 5.75 6.46
N ASN A 224 -10.19 6.29 6.24
CA ASN A 224 -11.41 5.84 6.93
C ASN A 224 -11.78 4.39 6.65
N VAL A 225 -11.73 3.98 5.39
CA VAL A 225 -12.02 2.60 4.99
C VAL A 225 -11.03 1.66 5.66
N MET A 226 -9.73 1.96 5.61
CA MET A 226 -8.72 1.11 6.23
C MET A 226 -8.86 1.09 7.76
N SER A 227 -9.09 2.22 8.41
CA SER A 227 -9.34 2.29 9.85
C SER A 227 -10.46 1.37 10.30
N ARG A 228 -11.62 1.48 9.66
CA ARG A 228 -12.80 0.66 9.98
C ARG A 228 -12.57 -0.83 9.71
N THR A 229 -11.65 -1.14 8.82
CA THR A 229 -11.32 -2.51 8.43
C THR A 229 -10.27 -3.14 9.35
N VAL A 230 -9.36 -2.34 9.90
CA VAL A 230 -8.21 -2.75 10.72
C VAL A 230 -8.47 -2.56 12.23
N VAL A 231 -9.67 -2.15 12.67
CA VAL A 231 -10.07 -1.95 14.09
C VAL A 231 -9.67 -3.11 15.03
N HIS A 232 -9.55 -4.33 14.51
CA HIS A 232 -9.17 -5.51 15.31
C HIS A 232 -7.67 -5.64 15.59
N LEU A 233 -6.82 -4.81 14.95
CA LEU A 233 -5.37 -4.78 15.07
C LEU A 233 -4.94 -3.40 15.61
N ASN A 234 -5.49 -3.00 16.77
CA ASN A 234 -5.32 -1.66 17.38
C ASN A 234 -3.88 -1.09 17.30
N ASP A 235 -2.86 -1.95 17.43
CA ASP A 235 -1.45 -1.54 17.37
C ASP A 235 -0.88 -1.40 15.94
N GLU A 236 -1.42 -2.11 14.94
CA GLU A 236 -0.91 -2.06 13.55
C GLU A 236 -1.68 -1.06 12.66
N ILE A 237 -2.83 -0.54 13.14
CA ILE A 237 -3.65 0.47 12.42
C ILE A 237 -2.81 1.68 11.99
N PRO A 238 -2.01 2.33 12.86
CA PRO A 238 -1.29 3.53 12.46
C PRO A 238 -0.24 3.19 11.40
N GLU A 239 0.55 2.15 11.57
CA GLU A 239 1.63 1.81 10.65
C GLU A 239 1.12 1.45 9.24
N VAL A 240 0.10 0.60 9.15
CA VAL A 240 -0.42 0.12 7.87
C VAL A 240 -1.18 1.22 7.13
N VAL A 241 -1.98 2.03 7.85
CA VAL A 241 -2.81 3.09 7.24
C VAL A 241 -1.98 4.31 6.88
N LEU A 242 -1.14 4.77 7.81
CA LEU A 242 -0.30 5.95 7.64
C LEU A 242 0.70 5.70 6.50
N MET A 243 1.47 4.60 6.57
CA MET A 243 2.53 4.36 5.59
C MET A 243 2.00 4.06 4.19
N ASN A 244 0.97 3.23 4.03
CA ASN A 244 0.49 2.90 2.68
C ASN A 244 -0.27 4.08 2.06
N VAL A 245 -1.27 4.63 2.75
CA VAL A 245 -2.12 5.66 2.14
C VAL A 245 -1.33 6.94 1.89
N GLU A 246 -0.46 7.36 2.81
CA GLU A 246 0.29 8.61 2.65
C GLU A 246 1.38 8.52 1.61
N VAL A 247 2.13 7.41 1.54
CA VAL A 247 3.19 7.26 0.54
C VAL A 247 2.58 7.28 -0.86
N PHE A 248 1.51 6.52 -1.10
CA PHE A 248 0.84 6.60 -2.40
C PHE A 248 0.29 8.00 -2.66
N ASN A 249 -0.46 8.59 -1.73
CA ASN A 249 -1.05 9.91 -1.93
C ASN A 249 0.00 10.98 -2.23
N SER A 250 1.11 11.01 -1.48
CA SER A 250 2.21 11.97 -1.65
C SER A 250 2.92 11.82 -3.00
N LEU A 251 3.12 10.57 -3.47
CA LEU A 251 3.66 10.32 -4.81
C LEU A 251 2.76 10.91 -5.91
N PHE A 252 1.45 10.68 -5.83
CA PHE A 252 0.50 11.21 -6.81
C PHE A 252 0.31 12.73 -6.69
N MET A 253 0.38 13.30 -5.48
CA MET A 253 0.36 14.75 -5.28
C MET A 253 1.57 15.39 -5.94
N SER A 254 2.76 14.83 -5.72
CA SER A 254 4.00 15.30 -6.34
C SER A 254 3.90 15.27 -7.86
N TYR A 255 3.32 14.22 -8.43
CA TYR A 255 3.08 14.13 -9.88
C TYR A 255 2.09 15.20 -10.38
N CYS A 256 0.98 15.43 -9.67
CA CYS A 256 0.00 16.45 -10.02
C CYS A 256 0.63 17.85 -10.03
N MET A 257 1.45 18.15 -9.03
CA MET A 257 2.18 19.41 -8.91
C MET A 257 3.20 19.62 -10.03
N GLN A 258 3.91 18.56 -10.45
CA GLN A 258 4.86 18.64 -11.58
C GLN A 258 4.15 18.88 -12.92
N ASN A 259 2.97 18.29 -13.13
CA ASN A 259 2.25 18.37 -14.42
C ASN A 259 1.24 19.53 -14.50
N THR A 260 0.94 20.18 -13.39
CA THR A 260 0.08 21.37 -13.32
C THR A 260 0.85 22.48 -12.61
N PRO A 261 1.70 23.26 -13.30
CA PRO A 261 2.60 24.26 -12.70
C PRO A 261 1.89 25.51 -12.15
N SER A 262 0.63 25.38 -11.71
CA SER A 262 -0.12 26.43 -11.04
C SER A 262 0.35 26.54 -9.58
N ILE A 263 1.02 27.65 -9.26
CA ILE A 263 1.46 27.98 -7.89
C ILE A 263 0.28 27.92 -6.90
N TRP A 264 -0.91 28.36 -7.30
CA TRP A 264 -2.11 28.34 -6.47
C TRP A 264 -2.60 26.93 -6.17
N THR A 265 -2.52 26.02 -7.14
CA THR A 265 -2.90 24.61 -6.96
C THR A 265 -1.91 23.92 -6.02
N THR A 266 -0.61 24.19 -6.20
CA THR A 266 0.45 23.69 -5.31
C THR A 266 0.30 24.18 -3.89
N LEU A 267 0.12 25.50 -3.68
CA LEU A 267 -0.08 26.07 -2.35
C LEU A 267 -1.37 25.54 -1.69
N GLY A 268 -2.44 25.37 -2.46
CA GLY A 268 -3.69 24.78 -1.97
C GLY A 268 -3.53 23.32 -1.53
N LEU A 269 -2.83 22.50 -2.31
CA LEU A 269 -2.55 21.11 -1.94
C LEU A 269 -1.65 20.99 -0.71
N ILE A 270 -0.61 21.83 -0.61
CA ILE A 270 0.27 21.87 0.57
C ILE A 270 -0.50 22.30 1.81
N ALA A 271 -1.36 23.33 1.70
CA ALA A 271 -2.18 23.78 2.83
C ALA A 271 -3.14 22.68 3.30
N ILE A 272 -3.81 21.99 2.38
CA ILE A 272 -4.73 20.89 2.73
C ILE A 272 -3.97 19.70 3.34
N ASP A 273 -2.80 19.34 2.79
CA ASP A 273 -2.00 18.25 3.34
C ASP A 273 -1.45 18.59 4.73
N GLY A 274 -1.02 19.84 4.92
CA GLY A 274 -0.59 20.38 6.22
C GLY A 274 -1.73 20.41 7.24
N ASP A 275 -2.92 20.89 6.88
CA ASP A 275 -4.10 20.88 7.75
C ASP A 275 -4.50 19.43 8.11
N GLN A 276 -4.37 18.49 7.17
CA GLN A 276 -4.64 17.08 7.43
C GLN A 276 -3.61 16.41 8.35
N MET A 277 -2.34 16.87 8.34
CA MET A 277 -1.29 16.38 9.25
C MET A 277 -1.41 16.99 10.63
N ILE A 278 -1.62 18.31 10.73
CA ILE A 278 -1.72 19.02 12.02
C ILE A 278 -2.94 18.53 12.80
N ALA A 279 -4.03 18.26 12.10
CA ALA A 279 -5.23 17.78 12.75
C ALA A 279 -5.14 16.29 13.13
N SER A 280 -4.07 15.59 12.75
CA SER A 280 -3.93 14.15 12.98
C SER A 280 -2.92 13.77 14.09
N GLU A 281 -2.10 14.74 14.54
CA GLU A 281 -1.37 14.71 15.83
C GLU A 281 -2.26 15.03 17.04
#